data_AF-A0A932RCC5-F1
#
_entry.id   AF-A0A932RCC5-F1
#
_cell.length_a   1.000
_cell.length_b   1.000
_cell.length_c   1.000
_cell.angle_alpha   90.00
_cell.angle_beta   90.00
_cell.angle_gamma   90.00
#
_symmetry.space_group_name_H-M   'P 1'
#
loop_
_entity.id
_entity.type
_entity.pdbx_description
1 polymer ?
#
loop_
_entity_poly.entity_id
_entity_poly.type
_entity_poly.pdbx_seq_one_letter_code
_entity_poly.pdbx_strand_id
1 'polypeptide(L)'
;MSACSDESLIVELTKDFTEPDPEGCRSHLLCCFAEQALPPTTMQKIERHVATCRDCAERVAGWRALQTLSRERTCITEAICPSAEDLEAYLYHETALPAIQRQRLAQHLEQCELCRQEVAWLRQCDARTGFQGSVPSDRVAPATHVRRRIRWMAVAAMVLLALAALLLYRAQAPAPLHGNPYAGLVAFPDIQYEEFAAYRPPEPALAKAYDMGLHLCKEGRYAEARPVLEPIAAKLADHPGVEFLLGYIYCKTGQMAKAYEYCLRAEATPPKSNQRCLFLFHLCLALGKPERALVEVREHAEDPNWQLLGRRVQEIQPEQPPPRRA
;
A
#
# COMPACT_ATOMS: atom_id res chain seq x y z
N MET A 1 -8.88 17.95 39.87
CA MET A 1 -7.77 17.72 38.94
C MET A 1 -7.12 19.07 38.70
N SER A 2 -5.88 19.29 39.15
CA SER A 2 -5.17 20.53 38.85
C SER A 2 -4.81 20.53 37.36
N ALA A 3 -5.34 21.49 36.61
CA ALA A 3 -5.02 21.64 35.19
C ALA A 3 -3.51 21.89 35.01
N CYS A 4 -2.95 21.40 33.91
CA CYS A 4 -1.58 21.67 33.52
C CYS A 4 -1.35 23.19 33.45
N SER A 5 -0.34 23.71 34.14
CA SER A 5 -0.11 25.16 34.26
C SER A 5 0.34 25.83 32.96
N ASP A 6 0.76 25.04 31.97
CA ASP A 6 1.21 25.54 30.66
C ASP A 6 0.85 24.54 29.56
N GLU A 7 -0.43 24.54 29.20
CA GLU A 7 -0.96 23.73 28.09
C GLU A 7 -0.41 24.20 26.73
N SER A 8 0.00 25.47 26.62
CA SER A 8 0.49 26.08 25.38
C SER A 8 1.78 25.45 24.88
N LEU A 9 2.70 25.11 25.79
CA LEU A 9 3.94 24.42 25.46
C LEU A 9 3.69 22.99 24.93
N ILE A 10 2.76 22.26 25.55
CA ILE A 10 2.41 20.91 25.10
C ILE A 10 1.77 20.96 23.71
N VAL A 11 0.87 21.92 23.49
CA VAL A 11 0.28 22.14 22.16
C VAL A 11 1.35 22.50 21.14
N GLU A 12 2.32 23.37 21.45
CA GLU A 12 3.42 23.70 20.55
C GLU A 12 4.27 22.48 20.19
N LEU A 13 4.64 21.67 21.17
CA LEU A 13 5.46 20.47 20.98
C LEU A 13 4.73 19.35 20.25
N THR A 14 3.40 19.40 20.19
CA THR A 14 2.56 18.37 19.55
C THR A 14 2.08 18.77 18.15
N LYS A 15 2.39 19.97 17.66
CA LYS A 15 1.97 20.46 16.33
C LYS A 15 2.42 19.59 15.16
N ASP A 16 3.53 18.88 15.33
CA ASP A 16 4.10 18.02 14.29
C ASP A 16 3.50 16.59 14.32
N PHE A 17 2.70 16.25 15.32
CA PHE A 17 1.99 14.97 15.40
C PHE A 17 0.68 15.08 14.63
N THR A 18 0.36 14.04 13.86
CA THR A 18 -0.82 13.98 12.99
C THR A 18 -2.11 13.58 13.72
N GLU A 19 -2.05 13.32 15.02
CA GLU A 19 -3.19 12.85 15.81
C GLU A 19 -4.08 14.00 16.30
N PRO A 20 -5.42 13.85 16.23
CA PRO A 20 -6.37 14.91 16.58
C PRO A 20 -6.64 15.06 18.08
N ASP A 21 -6.11 14.19 18.94
CA ASP A 21 -6.35 14.20 20.39
C ASP A 21 -5.16 14.80 21.18
N PRO A 22 -5.32 16.01 21.78
CA PRO A 22 -4.28 16.65 22.57
C PRO A 22 -3.86 15.85 23.81
N GLU A 23 -4.76 15.09 24.43
CA GLU A 23 -4.44 14.33 25.65
C GLU A 23 -3.64 13.06 25.34
N GLY A 24 -3.97 12.38 24.24
CA GLY A 24 -3.19 11.28 23.67
C GLY A 24 -1.77 11.73 23.34
N CYS A 25 -1.62 12.83 22.59
CA CYS A 25 -0.33 13.39 22.23
C CYS A 25 0.51 13.78 23.46
N ARG A 26 -0.12 14.38 24.48
CA ARG A 26 0.55 14.72 25.75
C ARG A 26 1.06 13.48 26.48
N SER A 27 0.23 12.44 26.59
CA SER A 27 0.59 11.20 27.28
C SER A 27 1.73 10.47 26.58
N HIS A 28 1.71 10.44 25.25
CA HIS A 28 2.79 9.89 24.43
C HIS A 28 4.10 10.66 24.61
N LEU A 29 4.07 11.99 24.54
CA LEU A 29 5.25 12.85 24.70
C LEU A 29 5.92 12.66 26.08
N LEU A 30 5.12 12.58 27.16
CA LEU A 30 5.63 12.33 28.50
C LEU A 30 6.19 10.91 28.67
N CYS A 31 5.63 9.93 27.98
CA CYS A 31 6.17 8.57 27.93
C CYS A 31 7.55 8.55 27.25
N CYS A 32 7.67 9.12 26.05
CA CYS A 32 8.95 9.22 25.33
C CYS A 32 10.01 10.02 26.12
N PHE A 33 9.58 11.06 26.85
CA PHE A 33 10.47 11.79 27.77
C PHE A 33 10.95 10.90 28.93
N ALA A 34 10.07 10.10 29.52
CA ALA A 34 10.44 9.14 30.56
C ALA A 34 11.46 8.11 30.05
N GLU A 35 11.32 7.67 28.79
CA GLU A 35 12.22 6.74 28.08
C GLU A 35 13.53 7.36 27.60
N GLN A 36 13.71 8.68 27.70
CA GLN A 36 14.81 9.42 27.09
C GLN A 36 14.89 9.28 25.56
N ALA A 37 13.75 9.07 24.89
CA ALA A 37 13.65 8.83 23.45
C ALA A 37 13.44 10.10 22.59
N LEU A 38 13.52 11.28 23.18
CA LEU A 38 13.26 12.56 22.51
C LEU A 38 14.53 13.27 22.05
N PRO A 39 14.48 14.13 21.01
CA PRO A 39 15.59 14.99 20.63
C PRO A 39 16.05 15.88 21.81
N PRO A 40 17.36 16.19 21.95
CA PRO A 40 17.89 16.93 23.10
C PRO A 40 17.21 18.29 23.35
N THR A 41 16.85 18.99 22.27
CA THR A 41 16.15 20.27 22.32
C THR A 41 14.74 20.14 22.90
N THR A 42 13.99 19.10 22.51
CA THR A 42 12.67 18.77 23.04
C THR A 42 12.75 18.29 24.49
N MET A 43 13.76 17.47 24.80
CA MET A 43 14.03 16.98 26.15
C MET A 43 14.18 18.12 27.16
N GLN A 44 14.99 19.14 26.84
CA GLN A 44 15.20 20.31 27.72
C GLN A 44 13.93 21.14 27.93
N LYS A 45 13.09 21.29 26.89
CA LYS A 45 11.81 22.00 27.00
C LYS A 45 10.86 21.27 27.96
N ILE A 46 10.72 19.95 27.81
CA ILE A 46 9.85 19.12 28.67
C ILE A 46 10.40 19.04 30.09
N GLU A 47 11.72 18.92 30.28
CA GLU A 47 12.34 18.89 31.60
C GLU A 47 12.03 20.16 32.40
N ARG A 48 12.16 21.33 31.79
CA ARG A 48 11.79 22.61 32.41
C ARG A 48 10.31 22.66 32.79
N HIS A 49 9.44 22.12 31.94
CA HIS A 49 8.01 22.07 32.22
C HIS A 49 7.67 21.09 33.35
N VAL A 50 8.20 19.86 33.31
CA VAL A 50 8.00 18.84 34.35
C VAL A 50 8.51 19.33 35.71
N ALA A 51 9.57 20.13 35.76
CA ALA A 51 10.06 20.75 36.99
C ALA A 51 9.07 21.75 37.63
N THR A 52 8.12 22.29 36.86
CA THR A 52 7.16 23.32 37.31
C THR A 52 5.71 22.85 37.33
N CYS A 53 5.37 21.77 36.61
CA CYS A 53 4.02 21.21 36.53
C CYS A 53 3.91 19.89 37.30
N ARG A 54 3.21 19.93 38.44
CA ARG A 54 3.01 18.75 39.32
C ARG A 54 2.34 17.56 38.61
N ASP A 55 1.30 17.79 37.80
CA ASP A 55 0.57 16.72 37.09
C ASP A 55 1.47 16.00 36.07
N CYS A 56 2.24 16.75 35.28
CA CYS A 56 3.22 16.16 34.36
C CYS A 56 4.34 15.42 35.11
N ALA A 57 4.79 15.94 36.25
CA ALA A 57 5.78 15.26 37.09
C ALA A 57 5.28 13.93 37.65
N GLU A 58 4.05 13.88 38.15
CA GLU A 58 3.43 12.64 38.66
C GLU A 58 3.27 11.60 37.54
N ARG A 59 2.85 12.01 36.34
CA ARG A 59 2.75 11.10 35.17
C ARG A 59 4.11 10.56 34.74
N VAL A 60 5.14 11.41 34.63
CA VAL A 60 6.51 10.96 34.29
C VAL A 60 7.08 10.03 35.36
N ALA A 61 6.83 10.32 36.64
CA ALA A 61 7.22 9.43 37.74
C ALA A 61 6.53 8.05 37.63
N GLY A 62 5.23 8.02 37.27
CA GLY A 62 4.48 6.80 37.00
C GLY A 62 5.08 5.97 35.86
N TRP A 63 5.41 6.61 34.73
CA TRP A 63 6.05 5.93 33.60
C TRP A 63 7.45 5.38 33.96
N ARG A 64 8.26 6.15 34.68
CA ARG A 64 9.57 5.68 35.16
C ARG A 64 9.43 4.52 36.13
N ALA A 65 8.44 4.55 37.03
CA ALA A 65 8.16 3.43 37.92
C ALA A 65 7.75 2.17 37.13
N LEU A 66 6.90 2.31 36.11
CA LEU A 66 6.54 1.20 35.20
C LEU A 66 7.74 0.66 34.44
N GLN A 67 8.65 1.53 33.97
CA GLN A 67 9.89 1.10 33.30
C GLN A 67 10.84 0.39 34.26
N THR A 68 11.00 0.88 35.49
CA THR A 68 11.79 0.20 36.52
C THR A 68 11.21 -1.17 36.79
N LEU A 69 9.89 -1.28 37.00
CA LEU A 69 9.22 -2.57 37.15
C LEU A 69 9.38 -3.47 35.91
N SER A 70 9.36 -2.91 34.69
CA SER A 70 9.57 -3.66 33.46
C SER A 70 11.03 -4.13 33.30
N ARG A 71 12.00 -3.33 33.72
CA ARG A 71 13.44 -3.65 33.65
C ARG A 71 13.85 -4.60 34.76
N GLU A 72 13.30 -4.47 35.96
CA GLU A 72 13.46 -5.43 37.05
C GLU A 72 12.74 -6.75 36.73
N ARG A 73 11.68 -6.71 35.92
CA ARG A 73 11.08 -7.89 35.28
C ARG A 73 11.87 -8.41 34.07
N THR A 74 13.20 -8.28 34.05
CA THR A 74 14.11 -9.00 33.12
C THR A 74 14.22 -10.51 33.44
N CYS A 75 13.11 -11.10 33.84
CA CYS A 75 12.81 -12.52 33.69
C CYS A 75 11.31 -12.53 33.31
N ILE A 76 11.00 -12.28 32.05
CA ILE A 76 10.61 -13.32 31.09
C ILE A 76 10.87 -12.70 29.71
N THR A 77 11.91 -13.19 29.03
CA THR A 77 11.95 -13.11 27.57
C THR A 77 10.61 -13.61 27.04
N GLU A 78 10.12 -13.05 25.92
CA GLU A 78 8.87 -13.38 25.21
C GLU A 78 8.64 -14.88 24.87
N ALA A 79 9.41 -15.79 25.45
CA ALA A 79 9.14 -17.21 25.56
C ALA A 79 8.14 -17.52 26.69
N ILE A 80 6.86 -17.49 26.31
CA ILE A 80 5.80 -18.45 26.71
C ILE A 80 5.32 -18.40 28.17
N CYS A 81 4.91 -17.24 28.68
CA CYS A 81 3.86 -17.26 29.72
C CYS A 81 2.49 -17.51 29.05
N PRO A 82 1.65 -18.40 29.60
CA PRO A 82 0.28 -18.59 29.13
C PRO A 82 -0.50 -17.29 29.19
N SER A 83 -1.50 -17.15 28.33
CA SER A 83 -2.40 -16.00 28.38
C SER A 83 -3.24 -16.02 29.68
N ALA A 84 -3.72 -14.85 30.12
CA ALA A 84 -4.63 -14.77 31.26
C ALA A 84 -5.90 -15.62 31.05
N GLU A 85 -6.38 -15.72 29.80
CA GLU A 85 -7.51 -16.58 29.41
C GLU A 85 -7.20 -18.07 29.62
N ASP A 86 -5.97 -18.51 29.32
CA ASP A 86 -5.53 -19.88 29.57
C ASP A 86 -5.44 -20.19 31.08
N LEU A 87 -4.96 -19.23 31.89
CA LEU A 87 -4.88 -19.37 33.35
C LEU A 87 -6.27 -19.40 34.01
N GLU A 88 -7.20 -18.60 33.52
CA GLU A 88 -8.60 -18.60 33.95
C GLU A 88 -9.29 -19.92 33.56
N ALA A 89 -9.12 -20.37 32.32
CA ALA A 89 -9.66 -21.65 31.86
C ALA A 89 -9.07 -22.84 32.63
N TYR A 90 -7.79 -22.77 33.02
CA TYR A 90 -7.14 -23.76 33.88
C TYR A 90 -7.76 -23.85 35.27
N LEU A 91 -8.21 -22.71 35.82
CA LEU A 91 -8.80 -22.63 37.15
C LEU A 91 -10.28 -23.02 37.20
N TYR A 92 -11.08 -22.54 36.25
CA TYR A 92 -12.54 -22.59 36.36
C TYR A 92 -13.20 -23.56 35.39
N HIS A 93 -12.46 -24.08 34.40
CA HIS A 93 -13.04 -24.88 33.32
C HIS A 93 -12.24 -26.17 33.07
N GLU A 94 -12.29 -27.09 34.05
CA GLU A 94 -11.68 -28.43 33.99
C GLU A 94 -12.15 -29.30 32.81
N THR A 95 -13.10 -28.89 31.98
CA THR A 95 -13.50 -29.60 30.77
C THR A 95 -13.24 -28.82 29.48
N ALA A 96 -12.96 -27.52 29.56
CA ALA A 96 -12.76 -26.68 28.38
C ALA A 96 -11.36 -26.78 27.79
N LEU A 97 -10.34 -27.06 28.61
CA LEU A 97 -8.96 -27.21 28.15
C LEU A 97 -8.63 -28.66 27.76
N PRO A 98 -8.10 -28.91 26.54
CA PRO A 98 -7.56 -30.21 26.15
C PRO A 98 -6.51 -30.71 27.14
N ALA A 99 -6.48 -32.03 27.39
CA ALA A 99 -5.59 -32.64 28.38
C ALA A 99 -4.10 -32.24 28.21
N ILE A 100 -3.63 -32.17 26.95
CA ILE A 100 -2.25 -31.77 26.63
C ILE A 100 -1.97 -30.31 27.04
N GLN A 101 -2.93 -29.40 26.82
CA GLN A 101 -2.78 -27.99 27.17
C GLN A 101 -2.78 -27.80 28.68
N ARG A 102 -3.63 -28.54 29.41
CA ARG A 102 -3.63 -28.54 30.88
C ARG A 102 -2.32 -29.03 31.47
N GLN A 103 -1.75 -30.10 30.92
CA GLN A 103 -0.46 -30.63 31.39
C GLN A 103 0.67 -29.62 31.18
N ARG A 104 0.69 -28.93 30.03
CA ARG A 104 1.66 -27.86 29.75
C ARG A 104 1.50 -26.68 30.72
N LEU A 105 0.26 -26.28 31.00
CA LEU A 105 -0.04 -25.22 31.97
C LEU A 105 0.40 -25.59 33.39
N ALA A 106 0.11 -26.81 33.83
CA ALA A 106 0.56 -27.32 35.12
C ALA A 106 2.10 -27.31 35.23
N GLN A 107 2.78 -27.84 34.21
CA GLN A 107 4.25 -27.84 34.16
C GLN A 107 4.85 -26.43 34.12
N HIS A 108 4.19 -25.49 33.43
CA HIS A 108 4.60 -24.09 33.44
C HIS A 108 4.43 -23.44 34.81
N LEU A 109 3.31 -23.69 35.50
CA LEU A 109 3.04 -23.15 36.85
C LEU A 109 4.02 -23.67 37.91
N GLU A 110 4.60 -24.86 37.70
CA GLU A 110 5.70 -25.37 38.52
C GLU A 110 7.01 -24.58 38.33
N GLN A 111 7.23 -24.02 37.15
CA GLN A 111 8.47 -23.35 36.78
C GLN A 111 8.41 -21.82 36.81
N CYS A 112 7.21 -21.23 36.71
CA CYS A 112 7.03 -19.77 36.64
C CYS A 112 6.31 -19.23 37.89
N GLU A 113 7.04 -18.47 38.71
CA GLU A 113 6.50 -17.87 39.93
C GLU A 113 5.43 -16.80 39.64
N LEU A 114 5.58 -16.05 38.55
CA LEU A 114 4.65 -14.97 38.19
C LEU A 114 3.25 -15.51 37.84
N CYS A 115 3.16 -16.54 36.98
CA CYS A 115 1.88 -17.18 36.65
C CYS A 115 1.25 -17.86 37.88
N ARG A 116 2.07 -18.34 38.82
CA ARG A 116 1.58 -18.91 40.09
C ARG A 116 0.98 -17.84 40.99
N GLN A 117 1.60 -16.67 41.09
CA GLN A 117 1.07 -15.53 41.83
C GLN A 117 -0.24 -15.02 41.22
N GLU A 118 -0.33 -14.97 39.89
CA GLU A 118 -1.55 -14.58 39.16
C GLU A 118 -2.70 -15.57 39.41
N VAL A 119 -2.43 -16.87 39.32
CA VAL A 119 -3.39 -17.93 39.68
C VAL A 119 -3.86 -17.82 41.14
N ALA A 120 -2.94 -17.53 42.06
CA ALA A 120 -3.28 -17.34 43.48
C ALA A 120 -4.15 -16.09 43.69
N TRP A 121 -3.86 -15.00 42.98
CA TRP A 121 -4.67 -13.79 42.99
C TRP A 121 -6.08 -14.04 42.45
N LEU A 122 -6.24 -14.75 41.32
CA LEU A 122 -7.53 -15.13 40.76
C LEU A 122 -8.38 -15.92 41.77
N ARG A 123 -7.78 -16.89 42.47
CA ARG A 123 -8.45 -17.65 43.55
C ARG A 123 -8.88 -16.77 44.73
N GLN A 124 -8.07 -15.79 45.11
CA GLN A 124 -8.42 -14.85 46.18
C GLN A 124 -9.56 -13.92 45.78
N CYS A 125 -9.59 -13.48 44.51
CA CYS A 125 -10.70 -12.70 43.98
C CYS A 125 -12.01 -13.49 44.06
N ASP A 126 -12.01 -14.76 43.68
CA ASP A 126 -13.18 -15.65 43.76
C ASP A 126 -13.69 -15.83 45.20
N ALA A 127 -12.77 -16.06 46.14
CA ALA A 127 -13.10 -16.18 47.56
C ALA A 127 -13.72 -14.89 48.15
N ARG A 128 -13.33 -13.72 47.65
CA ARG A 128 -13.86 -12.41 48.12
C ARG A 128 -15.21 -12.07 47.52
N THR A 129 -15.43 -12.39 46.26
CA THR A 129 -16.69 -12.07 45.57
C THR A 129 -17.82 -13.03 45.93
N GLY A 130 -17.50 -14.18 46.54
CA GLY A 130 -18.50 -15.22 46.85
C GLY A 130 -19.17 -15.75 45.58
N PHE A 131 -18.54 -15.51 44.42
CA PHE A 131 -19.05 -15.94 43.14
C PHE A 131 -18.74 -17.44 43.00
N GLN A 132 -19.56 -18.29 43.62
CA GLN A 132 -19.51 -19.72 43.37
C GLN A 132 -19.87 -19.96 41.90
N GLY A 133 -18.84 -19.98 41.05
CA GLY A 133 -18.91 -20.12 39.59
C GLY A 133 -19.42 -21.48 39.15
N SER A 134 -20.63 -21.85 39.56
CA SER A 134 -21.50 -22.66 38.72
C SER A 134 -22.13 -21.71 37.71
N VAL A 135 -21.36 -21.30 36.69
CA VAL A 135 -22.01 -20.86 35.45
C VAL A 135 -22.88 -22.04 35.05
N PRO A 136 -24.22 -21.90 35.00
CA PRO A 136 -25.09 -23.04 34.72
C PRO A 136 -24.68 -23.64 33.37
N SER A 137 -24.04 -24.81 33.41
CA SER A 137 -23.53 -25.53 32.24
C SER A 137 -24.64 -25.79 31.21
N ASP A 138 -25.89 -25.73 31.64
CA ASP A 138 -27.07 -26.03 30.82
C ASP A 138 -27.62 -24.82 30.05
N ARG A 139 -26.99 -23.64 30.15
CA ARG A 139 -27.37 -22.45 29.35
C ARG A 139 -26.31 -21.95 28.37
N VAL A 140 -25.28 -22.74 28.09
CA VAL A 140 -24.55 -22.58 26.81
C VAL A 140 -25.33 -23.32 25.74
N ALA A 141 -26.45 -22.72 25.32
CA ALA A 141 -27.12 -23.11 24.08
C ALA A 141 -26.07 -23.11 22.94
N PRO A 142 -26.19 -23.98 21.91
CA PRO A 142 -25.18 -24.21 20.87
C PRO A 142 -24.98 -23.03 19.88
N ALA A 143 -25.03 -21.79 20.34
CA ALA A 143 -24.72 -20.57 19.60
C ALA A 143 -23.23 -20.49 19.18
N THR A 144 -22.35 -21.31 19.75
CA THR A 144 -20.93 -21.36 19.38
C THR A 144 -20.70 -21.94 17.98
N HIS A 145 -21.55 -22.88 17.53
CA HIS A 145 -21.43 -23.43 16.17
C HIS A 145 -21.85 -22.42 15.09
N VAL A 146 -22.87 -21.61 15.34
CA VAL A 146 -23.33 -20.59 14.39
C VAL A 146 -22.31 -19.46 14.28
N ARG A 147 -21.78 -18.95 15.40
CA ARG A 147 -20.72 -17.92 15.39
C ARG A 147 -19.43 -18.42 14.72
N ARG A 148 -19.05 -19.69 14.93
CA ARG A 148 -17.90 -20.29 14.26
C ARG A 148 -18.11 -20.39 12.76
N ARG A 149 -19.30 -20.77 12.29
CA ARG A 149 -19.65 -20.79 10.85
C ARG A 149 -19.63 -19.39 10.22
N ILE A 150 -20.17 -18.38 10.90
CA ILE A 150 -20.14 -17.00 10.40
C ILE A 150 -18.70 -16.49 10.23
N ARG A 151 -17.81 -16.74 11.20
CA ARG A 151 -16.39 -16.37 11.09
C ARG A 151 -15.71 -17.05 9.91
N TRP A 152 -15.95 -18.34 9.69
CA TRP A 152 -15.38 -19.05 8.53
C TRP A 152 -15.93 -18.56 7.19
N MET A 153 -17.22 -18.22 7.10
CA MET A 153 -17.79 -17.61 5.90
C MET A 153 -17.18 -16.24 5.59
N ALA A 154 -16.94 -15.42 6.62
CA ALA A 154 -16.29 -14.11 6.43
C ALA A 154 -14.85 -14.27 5.91
N VAL A 155 -14.08 -15.21 6.46
CA VAL A 155 -12.72 -15.52 5.98
C VAL A 155 -12.76 -16.03 4.54
N ALA A 156 -13.66 -16.96 4.21
CA ALA A 156 -13.81 -17.47 2.84
C ALA A 156 -14.17 -16.36 1.85
N ALA A 157 -15.08 -15.45 2.22
CA ALA A 157 -15.45 -14.30 1.41
C ALA A 157 -14.25 -13.34 1.18
N MET A 158 -13.45 -13.07 2.21
CA MET A 158 -12.24 -12.25 2.07
C MET A 158 -11.20 -12.91 1.16
N VAL A 159 -10.99 -14.22 1.28
CA VAL A 159 -10.09 -14.96 0.40
C VAL A 159 -10.58 -14.91 -1.05
N LEU A 160 -11.88 -15.11 -1.29
CA LEU A 160 -12.45 -15.01 -2.63
C LEU A 160 -12.32 -13.61 -3.22
N LEU A 161 -12.54 -12.56 -2.42
CA LEU A 161 -12.34 -11.17 -2.85
C LEU A 161 -10.88 -10.87 -3.18
N ALA A 162 -9.94 -11.34 -2.35
CA ALA A 162 -8.51 -11.19 -2.62
C ALA A 162 -8.08 -11.95 -3.89
N LEU A 163 -8.63 -13.15 -4.11
CA LEU A 163 -8.34 -13.96 -5.29
C LEU A 163 -8.94 -13.34 -6.55
N ALA A 164 -10.16 -12.80 -6.47
CA ALA A 164 -10.78 -12.05 -7.55
C ALA A 164 -9.99 -10.78 -7.90
N ALA A 165 -9.55 -10.02 -6.89
CA ALA A 165 -8.68 -8.86 -7.07
C ALA A 165 -7.33 -9.25 -7.72
N LEU A 166 -6.73 -10.38 -7.31
CA LEU A 166 -5.50 -10.89 -7.91
C LEU A 166 -5.69 -11.34 -9.37
N LEU A 167 -6.81 -11.98 -9.68
CA LEU A 167 -7.15 -12.39 -11.05
C LEU A 167 -7.41 -11.16 -11.94
N LEU A 168 -8.11 -10.15 -11.44
CA LEU A 168 -8.30 -8.88 -12.14
C LEU A 168 -6.97 -8.15 -12.35
N TYR A 169 -6.10 -8.14 -11.33
CA TYR A 169 -4.76 -7.57 -11.44
C TYR A 169 -3.92 -8.32 -12.48
N ARG A 170 -3.98 -9.66 -12.51
CA ARG A 170 -3.28 -10.47 -13.52
C ARG A 170 -3.86 -10.32 -14.93
N ALA A 171 -5.18 -10.15 -15.04
CA ALA A 171 -5.82 -9.86 -16.33
C ALA A 171 -5.46 -8.47 -16.85
N GLN A 172 -5.13 -7.53 -15.96
CA GLN A 172 -4.64 -6.19 -16.31
C GLN A 172 -3.13 -6.12 -16.46
N ALA A 173 -2.37 -7.05 -15.86
CA ALA A 173 -0.94 -7.15 -16.05
C ALA A 173 -0.68 -7.37 -17.54
N PRO A 174 0.22 -6.60 -18.16
CA PRO A 174 0.57 -6.81 -19.55
C PRO A 174 0.98 -8.27 -19.72
N ALA A 175 0.34 -8.98 -20.65
CA ALA A 175 0.75 -10.33 -21.00
C ALA A 175 2.27 -10.27 -21.20
N PRO A 176 3.05 -11.08 -20.48
CA PRO A 176 4.49 -11.04 -20.64
C PRO A 176 4.77 -11.25 -22.12
N LEU A 177 5.68 -10.48 -22.70
CA LEU A 177 6.08 -10.54 -24.13
C LEU A 177 6.69 -11.91 -24.51
N HIS A 178 6.53 -12.94 -23.68
CA HIS A 178 6.94 -14.31 -23.92
C HIS A 178 6.27 -14.83 -25.19
N GLY A 179 7.12 -15.15 -26.17
CA GLY A 179 6.69 -15.60 -27.50
C GLY A 179 6.57 -14.50 -28.54
N ASN A 180 6.74 -13.21 -28.18
CA ASN A 180 6.87 -12.15 -29.18
C ASN A 180 8.31 -12.13 -29.73
N PRO A 181 8.54 -12.52 -31.01
CA PRO A 181 9.88 -12.57 -31.57
C PRO A 181 10.54 -11.18 -31.67
N TYR A 182 9.75 -10.11 -31.62
CA TYR A 182 10.21 -8.72 -31.70
C TYR A 182 10.55 -8.10 -30.34
N ALA A 183 10.41 -8.82 -29.23
CA ALA A 183 10.64 -8.26 -27.90
C ALA A 183 12.04 -7.61 -27.74
N GLY A 184 13.07 -8.16 -28.39
CA GLY A 184 14.43 -7.60 -28.39
C GLY A 184 14.61 -6.31 -29.22
N LEU A 185 13.62 -5.94 -30.05
CA LEU A 185 13.60 -4.69 -30.82
C LEU A 185 12.75 -3.59 -30.16
N VAL A 186 11.96 -3.92 -29.14
CA VAL A 186 11.11 -2.95 -28.45
C VAL A 186 11.99 -2.08 -27.56
N ALA A 187 12.11 -0.81 -27.90
CA ALA A 187 12.83 0.19 -27.13
C ALA A 187 11.99 1.48 -27.13
N PHE A 188 11.09 1.62 -26.16
CA PHE A 188 10.26 2.82 -26.07
C PHE A 188 11.14 4.05 -25.84
N PRO A 189 11.16 5.03 -26.76
CA PRO A 189 11.95 6.24 -26.58
C PRO A 189 11.39 7.04 -25.39
N ASP A 190 12.29 7.74 -24.69
CA ASP A 190 11.86 8.78 -23.78
C ASP A 190 11.17 9.91 -24.55
N ILE A 191 10.13 10.47 -23.96
CA ILE A 191 9.37 11.55 -24.57
C ILE A 191 10.12 12.86 -24.39
N GLN A 192 10.33 13.60 -25.48
CA GLN A 192 10.74 14.99 -25.44
C GLN A 192 9.49 15.86 -25.20
N TYR A 193 9.21 16.14 -23.93
CA TYR A 193 8.00 16.85 -23.50
C TYR A 193 7.89 18.27 -24.10
N GLU A 194 9.01 18.85 -24.50
CA GLU A 194 9.11 20.17 -25.12
C GLU A 194 8.38 20.22 -26.47
N GLU A 195 8.40 19.14 -27.26
CA GLU A 195 7.62 19.06 -28.50
C GLU A 195 6.11 19.15 -28.23
N PHE A 196 5.68 18.72 -27.05
CA PHE A 196 4.26 18.66 -26.69
C PHE A 196 3.69 19.98 -26.20
N ALA A 197 4.55 20.94 -25.86
CA ALA A 197 4.13 22.30 -25.54
C ALA A 197 3.49 23.02 -26.75
N ALA A 198 3.89 22.63 -27.98
CA ALA A 198 3.30 23.18 -29.20
C ALA A 198 1.84 22.77 -29.42
N TYR A 199 1.41 21.63 -28.85
CA TYR A 199 0.01 21.17 -28.89
C TYR A 199 -0.81 21.72 -27.73
N ARG A 200 -0.42 22.84 -27.12
CA ARG A 200 -1.21 23.44 -26.05
C ARG A 200 -2.62 23.81 -26.58
N PRO A 201 -3.71 23.35 -25.93
CA PRO A 201 -5.06 23.77 -26.31
C PRO A 201 -5.24 25.28 -26.27
N PRO A 202 -6.04 25.88 -27.17
CA PRO A 202 -6.24 27.33 -27.19
C PRO A 202 -7.09 27.84 -26.01
N GLU A 203 -8.01 27.02 -25.49
CA GLU A 203 -8.84 27.39 -24.34
C GLU A 203 -7.98 27.44 -23.06
N PRO A 204 -7.91 28.58 -22.33
CA PRO A 204 -7.00 28.74 -21.19
C PRO A 204 -7.18 27.70 -20.08
N ALA A 205 -8.42 27.30 -19.79
CA ALA A 205 -8.72 26.29 -18.79
C ALA A 205 -8.19 24.91 -19.19
N LEU A 206 -8.37 24.51 -20.44
CA LEU A 206 -7.84 23.26 -20.98
C LEU A 206 -6.32 23.30 -21.11
N ALA A 207 -5.76 24.44 -21.49
CA ALA A 207 -4.32 24.64 -21.56
C ALA A 207 -3.65 24.43 -20.19
N LYS A 208 -4.23 24.98 -19.13
CA LYS A 208 -3.71 24.79 -17.76
C LYS A 208 -3.81 23.32 -17.32
N ALA A 209 -4.91 22.64 -17.63
CA ALA A 209 -5.07 21.22 -17.32
C ALA A 209 -4.08 20.36 -18.14
N TYR A 210 -3.86 20.70 -19.40
CA TYR A 210 -2.89 20.03 -20.27
C TYR A 210 -1.46 20.18 -19.74
N ASP A 211 -1.05 21.40 -19.37
CA ASP A 211 0.28 21.65 -18.77
C ASP A 211 0.48 20.85 -17.47
N MET A 212 -0.57 20.76 -16.64
CA MET A 212 -0.55 19.93 -15.43
C MET A 212 -0.38 18.45 -15.77
N GLY A 213 -1.14 17.92 -16.74
CA GLY A 213 -1.01 16.54 -17.20
C GLY A 213 0.39 16.25 -17.75
N LEU A 214 0.96 17.17 -18.53
CA LEU A 214 2.32 17.08 -19.06
C LEU A 214 3.36 17.04 -17.94
N HIS A 215 3.23 17.92 -16.95
CA HIS A 215 4.12 17.96 -15.79
C HIS A 215 4.05 16.66 -14.97
N LEU A 216 2.84 16.15 -14.69
CA LEU A 216 2.65 14.88 -14.00
C LEU A 216 3.26 13.70 -14.76
N CYS A 217 3.16 13.68 -16.09
CA CYS A 217 3.86 12.68 -16.92
C CYS A 217 5.38 12.77 -16.77
N LYS A 218 5.94 13.99 -16.79
CA LYS A 218 7.38 14.22 -16.60
C LYS A 218 7.89 13.75 -15.24
N GLU A 219 7.06 13.83 -14.20
CA GLU A 219 7.34 13.29 -12.85
C GLU A 219 7.09 11.77 -12.74
N GLY A 220 6.60 11.11 -13.79
CA GLY A 220 6.24 9.69 -13.77
C GLY A 220 4.93 9.37 -13.02
N ARG A 221 4.14 10.38 -12.67
CA ARG A 221 2.88 10.27 -11.92
C ARG A 221 1.69 9.97 -12.83
N TYR A 222 1.80 8.88 -13.60
CA TYR A 222 0.85 8.53 -14.67
C TYR A 222 -0.59 8.31 -14.17
N ALA A 223 -0.76 7.75 -12.97
CA ALA A 223 -2.07 7.51 -12.37
C ALA A 223 -2.84 8.81 -12.08
N GLU A 224 -2.12 9.89 -11.75
CA GLU A 224 -2.67 11.22 -11.48
C GLU A 224 -2.82 12.03 -12.78
N ALA A 225 -1.92 11.85 -13.74
CA ALA A 225 -1.99 12.53 -15.04
C ALA A 225 -3.24 12.12 -15.84
N ARG A 226 -3.63 10.84 -15.78
CA ARG A 226 -4.77 10.30 -16.54
C ARG A 226 -6.09 11.04 -16.31
N PRO A 227 -6.62 11.15 -15.07
CA PRO A 227 -7.89 11.84 -14.83
C PRO A 227 -7.85 13.35 -15.13
N VAL A 228 -6.66 13.95 -15.26
CA VAL A 228 -6.50 15.35 -15.69
C VAL A 228 -6.65 15.48 -17.21
N LEU A 229 -6.11 14.55 -17.98
CA LEU A 229 -6.10 14.58 -19.45
C LEU A 229 -7.37 14.00 -20.11
N GLU A 230 -8.03 13.02 -19.48
CA GLU A 230 -9.25 12.40 -20.02
C GLU A 230 -10.39 13.42 -20.30
N PRO A 231 -10.70 14.38 -19.41
CA PRO A 231 -11.71 15.41 -19.70
C PRO A 231 -11.33 16.32 -20.87
N ILE A 232 -10.03 16.51 -21.13
CA ILE A 232 -9.54 17.29 -22.27
C ILE A 232 -9.80 16.52 -23.56
N ALA A 233 -9.49 15.23 -23.60
CA ALA A 233 -9.77 14.36 -24.76
C ALA A 233 -11.26 14.31 -25.09
N ALA A 234 -12.12 14.29 -24.08
CA ALA A 234 -13.57 14.30 -24.27
C ALA A 234 -14.10 15.61 -24.89
N LYS A 235 -13.43 16.74 -24.61
CA LYS A 235 -13.80 18.06 -25.15
C LYS A 235 -13.14 18.36 -26.49
N LEU A 236 -11.91 17.89 -26.68
CA LEU A 236 -11.09 18.09 -27.87
C LEU A 236 -10.86 16.73 -28.53
N ALA A 237 -11.88 16.24 -29.23
CA ALA A 237 -11.76 15.03 -30.01
C ALA A 237 -10.57 15.13 -30.97
N ASP A 238 -9.79 14.06 -31.07
CA ASP A 238 -8.65 13.91 -31.99
C ASP A 238 -7.49 14.90 -31.76
N HIS A 239 -7.39 15.50 -30.58
CA HIS A 239 -6.32 16.42 -30.25
C HIS A 239 -4.96 15.67 -30.11
N PRO A 240 -3.99 15.90 -31.02
CA PRO A 240 -2.82 15.04 -31.21
C PRO A 240 -1.94 14.88 -29.97
N GLY A 241 -1.69 15.98 -29.24
CA GLY A 241 -0.88 15.96 -28.03
C GLY A 241 -1.55 15.22 -26.86
N VAL A 242 -2.88 15.33 -26.75
CA VAL A 242 -3.65 14.71 -25.65
C VAL A 242 -3.79 13.23 -25.91
N GLU A 243 -4.16 12.85 -27.14
CA GLU A 243 -4.26 11.45 -27.55
C GLU A 243 -2.92 10.73 -27.36
N PHE A 244 -1.80 11.35 -27.75
CA PHE A 244 -0.49 10.75 -27.56
C PHE A 244 -0.12 10.59 -26.09
N LEU A 245 -0.31 11.62 -25.26
CA LEU A 245 0.01 11.55 -23.82
C LEU A 245 -0.84 10.50 -23.10
N LEU A 246 -2.13 10.37 -23.45
CA LEU A 246 -2.97 9.29 -22.94
C LEU A 246 -2.46 7.92 -23.40
N GLY A 247 -2.06 7.79 -24.68
CA GLY A 247 -1.43 6.58 -25.19
C GLY A 247 -0.15 6.19 -24.42
N TYR A 248 0.71 7.18 -24.14
CA TYR A 248 1.90 6.99 -23.33
C TYR A 248 1.60 6.58 -21.89
N ILE A 249 0.65 7.24 -21.23
CA ILE A 249 0.18 6.88 -19.88
C ILE A 249 -0.35 5.44 -19.86
N TYR A 250 -1.15 5.05 -20.84
CA TYR A 250 -1.65 3.68 -20.95
C TYR A 250 -0.52 2.67 -21.15
N CYS A 251 0.50 3.01 -21.94
CA CYS A 251 1.68 2.17 -22.12
C CYS A 251 2.44 2.00 -20.79
N LYS A 252 2.70 3.10 -20.07
CA LYS A 252 3.43 3.07 -18.79
C LYS A 252 2.65 2.39 -17.66
N THR A 253 1.33 2.31 -17.78
CA THR A 253 0.46 1.58 -16.84
C THR A 253 0.12 0.16 -17.30
N GLY A 254 0.78 -0.36 -18.35
CA GLY A 254 0.66 -1.74 -18.80
C GLY A 254 -0.56 -2.05 -19.70
N GLN A 255 -1.38 -1.05 -20.02
CA GLN A 255 -2.58 -1.21 -20.87
C GLN A 255 -2.24 -1.03 -22.35
N MET A 256 -1.40 -1.92 -22.90
CA MET A 256 -0.82 -1.79 -24.25
C MET A 256 -1.86 -1.68 -25.38
N ALA A 257 -2.99 -2.39 -25.28
CA ALA A 257 -4.04 -2.34 -26.30
C ALA A 257 -4.67 -0.93 -26.39
N LYS A 258 -4.99 -0.32 -25.25
CA LYS A 258 -5.50 1.07 -25.20
C LYS A 258 -4.44 2.05 -25.65
N ALA A 259 -3.19 1.86 -25.21
CA ALA A 259 -2.08 2.70 -25.64
C ALA A 259 -2.02 2.78 -27.17
N TYR A 260 -2.20 1.63 -27.85
CA TYR A 260 -2.17 1.54 -29.30
C TYR A 260 -3.30 2.31 -29.96
N GLU A 261 -4.53 2.20 -29.45
CA GLU A 261 -5.67 2.96 -29.98
C GLU A 261 -5.47 4.48 -29.89
N TYR A 262 -5.02 4.96 -28.73
CA TYR A 262 -4.75 6.38 -28.50
C TYR A 262 -3.58 6.90 -29.37
N CYS A 263 -2.47 6.15 -29.45
CA CYS A 263 -1.35 6.52 -30.32
C CYS A 263 -1.73 6.49 -31.81
N LEU A 264 -2.60 5.57 -32.22
CA LEU A 264 -3.10 5.51 -33.59
C LEU A 264 -3.96 6.74 -33.94
N ARG A 265 -4.85 7.18 -33.03
CA ARG A 265 -5.61 8.43 -33.20
C ARG A 265 -4.71 9.65 -33.23
N ALA A 266 -3.71 9.72 -32.34
CA ALA A 266 -2.75 10.82 -32.34
C ALA A 266 -2.04 10.94 -33.69
N GLU A 267 -1.61 9.81 -34.26
CA GLU A 267 -0.89 9.74 -35.53
C GLU A 267 -1.76 10.02 -36.76
N ALA A 268 -3.09 9.86 -36.63
CA ALA A 268 -4.04 10.21 -37.68
C ALA A 268 -4.16 11.74 -37.89
N THR A 269 -3.71 12.55 -36.92
CA THR A 269 -3.82 14.02 -36.97
C THR A 269 -2.46 14.68 -37.30
N PRO A 270 -2.33 15.34 -38.46
CA PRO A 270 -1.14 16.10 -38.84
C PRO A 270 -0.90 17.34 -37.96
N PRO A 271 0.35 17.84 -37.85
CA PRO A 271 1.57 17.29 -38.45
C PRO A 271 2.12 16.10 -37.65
N LYS A 272 2.46 15.01 -38.34
CA LYS A 272 3.12 13.85 -37.72
C LYS A 272 4.45 14.28 -37.10
N SER A 273 4.78 13.77 -35.91
CA SER A 273 6.09 14.02 -35.30
C SER A 273 6.85 12.72 -35.20
N ASN A 274 8.14 12.76 -35.52
CA ASN A 274 9.01 11.58 -35.54
C ASN A 274 8.92 10.78 -34.22
N GLN A 275 8.77 11.47 -33.09
CA GLN A 275 8.61 10.84 -31.79
C GLN A 275 7.31 10.04 -31.66
N ARG A 276 6.17 10.55 -32.19
CA ARG A 276 4.89 9.84 -32.15
C ARG A 276 4.92 8.61 -33.05
N CYS A 277 5.48 8.75 -34.24
CA CYS A 277 5.66 7.64 -35.19
C CYS A 277 6.56 6.55 -34.59
N LEU A 278 7.72 6.93 -34.02
CA LEU A 278 8.66 5.99 -33.41
C LEU A 278 8.06 5.27 -32.19
N PHE A 279 7.32 5.99 -31.36
CA PHE A 279 6.62 5.39 -30.24
C PHE A 279 5.56 4.38 -30.71
N LEU A 280 4.75 4.73 -31.72
CA LEU A 280 3.77 3.83 -32.32
C LEU A 280 4.43 2.61 -32.97
N PHE A 281 5.59 2.78 -33.63
CA PHE A 281 6.40 1.69 -34.16
C PHE A 281 6.77 0.67 -33.08
N HIS A 282 7.36 1.12 -31.96
CA HIS A 282 7.72 0.21 -30.87
C HIS A 282 6.51 -0.43 -30.20
N LEU A 283 5.40 0.30 -30.10
CA LEU A 283 4.14 -0.23 -29.57
C LEU A 283 3.54 -1.32 -30.47
N CYS A 284 3.63 -1.16 -31.79
CA CYS A 284 3.24 -2.20 -32.75
C CYS A 284 4.11 -3.46 -32.59
N LEU A 285 5.42 -3.29 -32.46
CA LEU A 285 6.32 -4.42 -32.21
C LEU A 285 6.00 -5.11 -30.88
N ALA A 286 5.75 -4.37 -29.80
CA ALA A 286 5.37 -4.92 -28.50
C ALA A 286 4.06 -5.73 -28.58
N LEU A 287 3.12 -5.31 -29.41
CA LEU A 287 1.86 -6.01 -29.65
C LEU A 287 1.95 -7.14 -30.69
N GLY A 288 3.13 -7.42 -31.24
CA GLY A 288 3.31 -8.46 -32.26
C GLY A 288 2.66 -8.11 -33.61
N LYS A 289 2.58 -6.82 -33.95
CA LYS A 289 2.00 -6.28 -35.19
C LYS A 289 3.09 -5.68 -36.12
N PRO A 290 4.06 -6.47 -36.59
CA PRO A 290 5.19 -5.97 -37.39
C PRO A 290 4.74 -5.31 -38.70
N GLU A 291 3.67 -5.79 -39.32
CA GLU A 291 3.13 -5.23 -40.56
C GLU A 291 2.72 -3.76 -40.41
N ARG A 292 2.12 -3.39 -39.28
CA ARG A 292 1.77 -2.01 -38.98
C ARG A 292 3.00 -1.19 -38.63
N ALA A 293 3.98 -1.76 -37.93
CA ALA A 293 5.26 -1.10 -37.65
C ALA A 293 5.98 -0.74 -38.98
N LEU A 294 5.96 -1.64 -39.97
CA LEU A 294 6.56 -1.40 -41.29
C LEU A 294 5.82 -0.33 -42.11
N VAL A 295 4.57 0.03 -41.79
CA VAL A 295 3.91 1.20 -42.39
C VAL A 295 4.64 2.48 -41.98
N GLU A 296 4.98 2.64 -40.69
CA GLU A 296 5.71 3.81 -40.20
C GLU A 296 7.08 3.96 -40.88
N VAL A 297 7.78 2.82 -41.08
CA VAL A 297 9.05 2.77 -41.81
C VAL A 297 8.90 3.27 -43.25
N ARG A 298 7.82 2.89 -43.94
CA ARG A 298 7.59 3.32 -45.33
C ARG A 298 7.26 4.80 -45.42
N GLU A 299 6.50 5.32 -44.46
CA GLU A 299 6.16 6.76 -44.41
C GLU A 299 7.40 7.62 -44.12
N HIS A 300 8.42 7.06 -43.46
CA HIS A 300 9.68 7.72 -43.14
C HIS A 300 10.87 7.14 -43.91
N ALA A 301 10.63 6.63 -45.13
CA ALA A 301 11.64 5.91 -45.90
C ALA A 301 12.90 6.75 -46.24
N GLU A 302 12.79 8.08 -46.21
CA GLU A 302 13.92 8.99 -46.47
C GLU A 302 14.92 9.05 -45.29
N ASP A 303 14.53 8.64 -44.07
CA ASP A 303 15.41 8.63 -42.90
C ASP A 303 16.16 7.29 -42.78
N PRO A 304 17.51 7.28 -42.83
CA PRO A 304 18.31 6.07 -42.69
C PRO A 304 18.05 5.27 -41.39
N ASN A 305 17.66 5.93 -40.30
CA ASN A 305 17.34 5.26 -39.04
C ASN A 305 16.09 4.39 -39.17
N TRP A 306 15.07 4.91 -39.86
CA TRP A 306 13.84 4.16 -40.14
C TRP A 306 14.10 2.97 -41.06
N GLN A 307 14.95 3.13 -42.08
CA GLN A 307 15.37 2.02 -42.94
C GLN A 307 16.10 0.91 -42.15
N LEU A 308 16.96 1.28 -41.20
CA LEU A 308 17.63 0.33 -40.32
C LEU A 308 16.63 -0.44 -39.44
N LEU A 309 15.67 0.26 -38.84
CA LEU A 309 14.60 -0.37 -38.06
C LEU A 309 13.78 -1.36 -38.91
N GLY A 310 13.42 -0.97 -40.14
CA GLY A 310 12.72 -1.83 -41.09
C GLY A 310 13.46 -3.13 -41.40
N ARG A 311 14.77 -3.05 -41.68
CA ARG A 311 15.60 -4.24 -41.92
C ARG A 311 15.63 -5.18 -40.73
N ARG A 312 15.81 -4.66 -39.51
CA ARG A 312 15.82 -5.48 -38.29
C ARG A 312 14.48 -6.18 -38.06
N VAL A 313 13.35 -5.54 -38.37
CA VAL A 313 12.03 -6.18 -38.28
C VAL A 313 11.89 -7.30 -39.30
N GLN A 314 12.38 -7.10 -40.53
CA GLN A 314 12.34 -8.11 -41.60
C GLN A 314 13.24 -9.32 -41.31
N GLU A 315 14.42 -9.12 -40.71
CA GLU A 315 15.35 -10.19 -40.32
C GLU A 315 14.73 -11.17 -39.29
N ILE A 316 13.86 -10.67 -38.42
CA ILE A 316 13.19 -11.48 -37.38
C ILE A 316 11.92 -12.14 -37.92
N GLN A 317 11.31 -11.57 -38.97
CA GLN A 317 10.04 -12.05 -39.47
C GLN A 317 10.21 -13.50 -39.92
N PRO A 318 9.50 -14.47 -39.29
CA PRO A 318 9.61 -15.86 -39.69
C PRO A 318 9.28 -15.94 -41.17
N GLU A 319 10.10 -16.66 -41.95
CA GLU A 319 9.87 -16.86 -43.38
C GLU A 319 8.40 -17.20 -43.58
N GLN A 320 7.63 -16.26 -44.16
CA GLN A 320 6.25 -16.55 -44.46
C GLN A 320 6.28 -17.75 -45.40
N PRO A 321 5.59 -18.86 -45.06
CA PRO A 321 5.58 -20.01 -45.95
C PRO A 321 5.12 -19.51 -47.33
N PRO A 322 5.83 -19.90 -48.40
CA PRO A 322 5.56 -19.36 -49.73
C PRO A 322 4.07 -19.49 -50.04
N PRO A 323 3.46 -18.50 -50.72
CA PRO A 323 2.03 -18.53 -51.03
C PRO A 323 1.71 -19.87 -51.67
N ARG A 324 0.77 -20.63 -51.11
CA ARG A 324 0.31 -21.90 -51.69
C ARG A 324 -0.17 -21.57 -53.10
N ARG A 325 0.55 -22.05 -54.11
CA ARG A 325 0.13 -21.92 -55.52
C ARG A 325 -1.26 -22.55 -55.61
N ALA A 326 -2.24 -21.72 -56.00
CA ALA A 326 -3.61 -22.15 -56.25
C ALA A 326 -3.69 -23.01 -57.51
#